data_AF-A0A7S0R0M6-F1
#
_entry.id   AF-A0A7S0R0M6-F1
#
_cell.length_a   1.000
_cell.length_b   1.000
_cell.length_c   1.000
_cell.angle_alpha   90.00
_cell.angle_beta   90.00
_cell.angle_gamma   90.00
#
_symmetry.space_group_name_H-M   'P 1'
#
loop_
_entity.id
_entity.type
_entity.pdbx_description
1 polymer ?
#
loop_
_entity_poly.entity_id
_entity_poly.type
_entity_poly.pdbx_seq_one_letter_code
_entity_poly.pdbx_strand_id
1 'polypeptide(L)'
;SRYSSAFHYYGRRKSEGFAGPEKFHARALQEIERWKDCIARQGTQACLKRYDPQQLIKGMYSEFVEPWTSVWPRDQILFLRNEDYQATPKEHLQAVMKFLGLRDLTEGEWVKMLG
;
A
#
# COMPACT_ATOMS: atom_id res chain seq x y z
N SER A 1 3.16 -0.25 10.87
CA SER A 1 2.12 -0.40 9.82
C SER A 1 2.24 0.74 8.82
N ARG A 2 1.88 0.54 7.54
CA ARG A 2 1.93 1.58 6.48
C ARG A 2 1.20 2.87 6.86
N TYR A 3 0.05 2.74 7.54
CA TYR A 3 -0.74 3.87 7.99
C TYR A 3 -0.03 4.70 9.08
N SER A 4 0.62 4.05 10.06
CA SER A 4 1.47 4.72 11.04
C SER A 4 2.65 5.42 10.36
N SER A 5 3.37 4.73 9.46
CA SER A 5 4.44 5.37 8.70
C SER A 5 3.94 6.62 7.96
N ALA A 6 2.82 6.53 7.26
CA ALA A 6 2.23 7.65 6.55
C ALA A 6 1.90 8.84 7.47
N PHE A 7 1.35 8.59 8.66
CA PHE A 7 1.10 9.63 9.67
C PHE A 7 2.37 10.37 10.09
N HIS A 8 3.52 9.67 10.11
CA HIS A 8 4.78 10.28 10.50
C HIS A 8 5.52 10.98 9.36
N TYR A 9 5.34 10.53 8.12
CA TYR A 9 6.04 11.06 6.94
C TYR A 9 5.28 12.17 6.21
N TYR A 10 3.94 12.13 6.16
CA TYR A 10 3.15 13.09 5.40
C TYR A 10 2.59 14.21 6.28
N GLY A 11 2.66 15.45 5.81
CA GLY A 11 2.03 16.61 6.46
C GLY A 11 2.75 17.14 7.71
N ARG A 12 3.90 16.57 8.08
CA ARG A 12 4.72 17.05 9.19
C ARG A 12 5.82 17.99 8.71
N ARG A 13 6.10 19.06 9.47
CA ARG A 13 7.33 19.85 9.28
C ARG A 13 8.52 19.04 9.79
N LYS A 14 9.66 19.08 9.11
CA LYS A 14 10.90 18.38 9.55
C LYS A 14 11.34 18.80 10.97
N SER A 15 10.97 20.01 11.40
CA SER A 15 11.22 20.55 12.74
C SER A 15 10.38 19.90 13.85
N GLU A 16 9.30 19.21 13.49
CA GLU A 16 8.43 18.53 14.45
C GLU A 16 8.94 17.09 14.65
N GLY A 17 9.34 16.77 15.87
CA GLY A 17 9.74 15.42 16.27
C GLY A 17 8.63 14.37 16.04
N PHE A 18 8.98 13.09 16.19
CA PHE A 18 8.03 12.01 16.00
C PHE A 18 6.85 12.12 16.97
N ALA A 19 5.64 12.19 16.43
CA ALA A 19 4.43 12.19 17.24
C ALA A 19 4.33 10.85 18.00
N GLY A 20 3.99 10.89 19.29
CA GLY A 20 3.84 9.67 20.09
C GLY A 20 2.69 8.78 19.62
N PRO A 21 2.65 7.51 20.09
CA PRO A 21 1.62 6.54 19.70
C PRO A 21 0.19 7.02 20.01
N GLU A 22 -0.01 7.76 21.10
CA GLU A 22 -1.32 8.33 21.46
C GLU A 22 -1.86 9.31 20.41
N LYS A 23 -0.99 10.14 19.82
CA LYS A 23 -1.39 11.07 18.76
C LYS A 23 -1.77 10.33 17.48
N PHE A 24 -1.05 9.26 17.16
CA PHE A 24 -1.41 8.40 16.04
C PHE A 24 -2.75 7.71 16.29
N HIS A 25 -2.96 7.15 17.48
CA HIS A 25 -4.21 6.50 17.87
C HIS A 25 -5.41 7.46 17.74
N ALA A 26 -5.30 8.66 18.30
CA ALA A 26 -6.35 9.67 18.20
C ALA A 26 -6.67 10.05 16.75
N ARG A 27 -5.64 10.21 15.89
CA ARG A 27 -5.82 10.46 14.45
C ARG A 27 -6.51 9.29 13.76
N ALA A 28 -6.11 8.06 14.08
CA ALA A 28 -6.69 6.85 13.50
C ALA A 28 -8.19 6.73 13.83
N LEU A 29 -8.57 6.96 15.09
CA LEU A 29 -9.98 6.95 15.50
C LEU A 29 -10.78 8.03 14.77
N GLN A 30 -10.24 9.25 14.66
CA GLN A 30 -10.90 10.34 13.94
C GLN A 30 -11.14 10.00 12.46
N GLU A 31 -10.14 9.42 11.79
CA GLU A 31 -10.26 9.04 10.38
C GLU A 31 -11.20 7.84 10.17
N ILE A 32 -11.22 6.88 11.10
CA ILE A 32 -12.19 5.78 11.09
C ILE A 32 -13.61 6.31 11.25
N GLU A 33 -13.85 7.25 12.16
CA GLU A 33 -15.19 7.81 12.36
C GLU A 33 -15.66 8.61 11.14
N ARG A 34 -14.77 9.42 10.57
CA ARG A 34 -15.07 10.14 9.31
C ARG A 34 -15.40 9.19 8.16
N TRP A 35 -14.71 8.05 8.08
CA TRP A 35 -15.02 7.01 7.10
C TRP A 35 -16.41 6.42 7.34
N LYS A 36 -16.73 6.05 8.58
CA LYS A 36 -18.05 5.52 8.99
C LYS A 36 -19.18 6.50 8.67
N ASP A 37 -19.00 7.78 8.98
CA ASP A 37 -19.94 8.84 8.65
C ASP A 37 -20.19 8.95 7.15
N CYS A 38 -19.12 8.85 6.35
CA CYS A 38 -19.25 8.90 4.90
C CYS A 38 -20.09 7.73 4.38
N ILE A 39 -19.73 6.49 4.76
CA ILE A 39 -20.42 5.30 4.25
C ILE A 39 -21.89 5.27 4.68
N ALA A 40 -22.22 5.77 5.88
CA ALA A 40 -23.59 5.88 6.35
C ALA A 40 -24.43 6.85 5.52
N ARG A 41 -23.80 7.89 4.94
CA ARG A 41 -24.49 8.94 4.17
C ARG A 41 -24.53 8.67 2.66
N GLN A 42 -23.48 8.06 2.10
CA GLN A 42 -23.26 7.99 0.66
C GLN A 42 -22.98 6.58 0.13
N GLY A 43 -22.79 5.60 1.03
CA GLY A 43 -22.37 4.24 0.68
C GLY A 43 -20.86 4.12 0.38
N THR A 44 -20.36 2.88 0.44
CA THR A 44 -18.93 2.56 0.36
C THR A 44 -18.27 3.08 -0.92
N GLN A 45 -18.86 2.81 -2.09
CA GLN A 45 -18.25 3.14 -3.39
C GLN A 45 -18.08 4.65 -3.60
N ALA A 46 -19.02 5.47 -3.14
CA ALA A 46 -18.91 6.92 -3.20
C ALA A 46 -17.75 7.43 -2.32
N CYS A 47 -17.61 6.87 -1.12
CA CYS A 47 -16.58 7.25 -0.17
C CYS A 47 -15.17 6.80 -0.59
N LEU A 48 -15.03 5.61 -1.19
CA LEU A 48 -13.76 5.15 -1.76
C LEU A 48 -13.26 6.11 -2.85
N LYS A 49 -14.16 6.55 -3.75
CA LYS A 49 -13.83 7.48 -4.84
C LYS A 49 -13.41 8.87 -4.35
N ARG A 50 -13.94 9.32 -3.21
CA ARG A 50 -13.55 10.59 -2.58
C ARG A 50 -12.12 10.55 -2.06
N TYR A 51 -11.58 9.36 -1.78
CA TYR A 51 -10.20 9.15 -1.37
C TYR A 51 -9.83 9.91 -0.09
N ASP A 52 -10.78 9.93 0.86
CA ASP A 52 -10.75 10.75 2.05
C ASP A 52 -11.44 10.01 3.22
N PRO A 53 -10.72 9.64 4.29
CA PRO A 53 -9.32 9.99 4.60
C PRO A 53 -8.29 9.15 3.84
N GLN A 54 -7.43 9.84 3.08
CA GLN A 54 -6.56 9.24 2.05
C GLN A 54 -5.72 8.04 2.52
N GLN A 55 -5.07 8.15 3.68
CA GLN A 55 -4.10 7.14 4.10
C GLN A 55 -4.75 5.86 4.64
N LEU A 56 -5.92 6.00 5.25
CA LEU A 56 -6.77 4.87 5.62
C LEU A 56 -7.27 4.17 4.35
N ILE A 57 -7.85 4.92 3.41
CA ILE A 57 -8.40 4.40 2.15
C ILE A 57 -7.32 3.64 1.36
N LYS A 58 -6.13 4.20 1.18
CA LYS A 58 -5.00 3.54 0.51
C LYS A 58 -4.64 2.16 1.06
N GLY A 59 -4.94 1.88 2.32
CA GLY A 59 -4.69 0.59 2.96
C GLY A 59 -5.80 -0.44 2.79
N MET A 60 -6.96 -0.06 2.24
CA MET A 60 -8.12 -0.94 2.06
C MET A 60 -7.98 -1.80 0.79
N TYR A 61 -6.95 -2.65 0.74
CA TYR A 61 -6.65 -3.42 -0.47
C TYR A 61 -7.81 -4.28 -0.96
N SER A 62 -8.63 -4.87 -0.06
CA SER A 62 -9.81 -5.66 -0.45
C SER A 62 -10.76 -4.90 -1.36
N GLU A 63 -11.04 -3.64 -1.03
CA GLU A 63 -11.96 -2.76 -1.77
C GLU A 63 -11.46 -2.43 -3.18
N PHE A 64 -10.13 -2.49 -3.40
CA PHE A 64 -9.54 -2.22 -4.71
C PHE A 64 -9.26 -3.50 -5.49
N VAL A 65 -8.80 -4.55 -4.82
CA VAL A 65 -8.43 -5.82 -5.45
C VAL A 65 -9.65 -6.45 -6.13
N GLU A 66 -10.81 -6.44 -5.48
CA GLU A 66 -12.04 -7.03 -6.03
C GLU A 66 -12.38 -6.46 -7.43
N PRO A 67 -12.48 -5.12 -7.62
CA PRO A 67 -12.64 -4.52 -8.94
C PRO A 67 -11.60 -4.98 -9.98
N TRP A 68 -10.32 -5.05 -9.62
CA TRP A 68 -9.27 -5.53 -10.53
C TRP A 68 -9.50 -6.99 -10.93
N THR A 69 -9.79 -7.86 -9.97
CA THR A 69 -10.02 -9.29 -10.21
C THR A 69 -11.35 -9.61 -10.91
N SER A 70 -12.30 -8.67 -10.89
CA SER A 70 -13.56 -8.80 -11.63
C SER A 70 -13.39 -8.62 -13.14
N VAL A 71 -12.33 -7.92 -13.56
CA VAL A 71 -12.01 -7.62 -14.96
C VAL A 71 -10.87 -8.50 -15.46
N TRP A 72 -9.83 -8.68 -14.64
CA TRP A 72 -8.63 -9.42 -15.01
C TRP A 72 -8.58 -10.78 -14.30
N PRO A 73 -8.34 -11.86 -15.03
CA PRO A 73 -7.98 -13.16 -14.47
C PRO A 73 -6.89 -13.06 -13.38
N ARG A 74 -7.02 -13.89 -12.35
CA ARG A 74 -6.13 -13.86 -11.18
C ARG A 74 -4.66 -14.08 -11.53
N ASP A 75 -4.37 -14.89 -12.56
CA ASP A 75 -3.03 -15.17 -13.06
C ASP A 75 -2.37 -13.99 -13.79
N GLN A 76 -3.14 -12.94 -14.13
CA GLN A 76 -2.62 -11.68 -14.68
C GLN A 76 -2.35 -10.61 -13.62
N ILE A 77 -2.42 -10.95 -12.33
CA ILE A 77 -2.11 -10.05 -11.23
C ILE A 77 -1.09 -10.70 -10.29
N LEU A 78 0.09 -10.10 -10.15
CA LEU A 78 1.10 -10.53 -9.20
C LEU A 78 1.00 -9.72 -7.89
N PHE A 79 0.83 -10.42 -6.77
CA PHE A 79 0.91 -9.83 -5.43
C PHE A 79 2.25 -10.16 -4.80
N LEU A 80 2.93 -9.16 -4.28
CA LEU A 80 4.20 -9.29 -3.57
C LEU A 80 4.01 -8.86 -2.12
N ARG A 81 4.46 -9.68 -1.18
CA ARG A 81 4.56 -9.29 0.23
C ARG A 81 5.88 -8.57 0.42
N ASN A 82 5.84 -7.40 1.05
CA ASN A 82 7.04 -6.59 1.25
C ASN A 82 8.05 -7.30 2.15
N GLU A 83 7.58 -8.05 3.14
CA GLU A 83 8.42 -8.81 4.06
C GLU A 83 9.21 -9.90 3.33
N ASP A 84 8.55 -10.64 2.43
CA ASP A 84 9.18 -11.70 1.66
C ASP A 84 10.18 -11.11 0.64
N TYR A 85 9.82 -10.00 -0.01
CA TYR A 85 10.74 -9.25 -0.89
C TYR A 85 11.99 -8.75 -0.16
N GLN A 86 11.84 -8.21 1.06
CA GLN A 86 12.99 -7.74 1.83
C GLN A 86 13.91 -8.89 2.28
N ALA A 87 13.33 -10.06 2.59
CA ALA A 87 14.10 -11.24 2.96
C ALA A 87 14.89 -11.81 1.77
N THR A 88 14.27 -11.90 0.59
CA THR A 88 14.91 -12.46 -0.62
C THR A 88 14.61 -11.61 -1.87
N PRO A 89 15.27 -10.43 -2.03
CA PRO A 89 14.91 -9.48 -3.09
C PRO A 89 15.22 -9.99 -4.50
N LYS A 90 16.32 -10.75 -4.68
CA LYS A 90 16.69 -11.36 -5.97
C LYS A 90 15.60 -12.31 -6.47
N GLU A 91 15.17 -13.25 -5.62
CA GLU A 91 14.16 -14.27 -5.97
C GLU A 91 12.81 -13.65 -6.33
N HIS A 92 12.37 -12.67 -5.54
CA HIS A 92 11.11 -11.98 -5.79
C HIS A 92 11.15 -11.13 -7.06
N LEU A 93 12.27 -10.45 -7.34
CA LEU A 93 12.44 -9.74 -8.61
C LEU A 93 12.52 -10.70 -9.80
N GLN A 94 13.15 -11.87 -9.66
CA GLN A 94 13.11 -12.91 -10.69
C GLN A 94 11.66 -13.35 -10.97
N ALA A 95 10.84 -13.54 -9.93
CA ALA A 95 9.43 -13.84 -10.10
C ALA A 95 8.68 -12.71 -10.83
N VAL A 96 8.99 -11.43 -10.55
CA VAL A 96 8.46 -10.28 -11.29
C VAL A 96 8.89 -10.31 -12.76
N MET A 97 10.17 -10.51 -13.05
CA MET A 97 10.68 -10.56 -14.42
C MET A 97 10.00 -11.67 -15.22
N LYS A 98 9.88 -12.87 -14.63
CA LYS A 98 9.20 -14.01 -15.23
C LYS A 98 7.71 -13.71 -15.48
N PHE A 99 7.02 -13.12 -14.51
CA PHE A 99 5.62 -12.74 -14.64
C PHE A 99 5.39 -11.72 -15.77
N LEU A 100 6.31 -10.79 -15.95
CA LEU A 100 6.28 -9.79 -17.03
C LEU A 100 6.77 -10.34 -18.38
N GLY A 101 7.23 -11.59 -18.45
CA GLY A 101 7.80 -12.17 -19.68
C GLY A 101 9.15 -11.57 -20.09
N LEU A 102 9.90 -11.04 -19.14
CA LEU A 102 11.23 -10.47 -19.36
C LEU A 102 12.32 -11.55 -19.32
N ARG A 103 13.46 -11.27 -19.95
CA ARG A 103 14.64 -12.15 -19.86
C ARG A 103 15.24 -12.15 -18.46
N ASP A 104 15.99 -13.19 -18.16
CA ASP A 104 16.84 -13.21 -16.97
C ASP A 104 17.96 -12.18 -17.08
N LEU A 105 18.30 -11.61 -15.91
CA LEU A 105 19.43 -10.71 -15.77
C LEU A 105 20.72 -11.51 -15.57
N THR A 106 21.81 -11.01 -16.13
CA THR A 106 23.17 -11.48 -15.86
C THR A 106 23.58 -11.13 -14.43
N GLU A 107 24.60 -11.81 -13.89
CA GLU A 107 25.05 -11.52 -12.52
C GLU A 107 25.52 -10.06 -12.35
N GLY A 108 26.18 -9.48 -13.36
CA GLY A 108 26.57 -8.07 -13.33
C GLY A 108 25.38 -7.09 -13.30
N GLU A 109 24.24 -7.48 -13.88
CA GLU A 109 22.99 -6.70 -13.81
C GLU A 109 22.30 -6.86 -12.45
N TRP A 110 22.34 -8.06 -11.86
CA TRP A 110 21.86 -8.28 -10.49
C TRP A 110 22.63 -7.44 -9.47
N VAL A 111 23.96 -7.38 -9.58
CA VAL A 111 24.80 -6.54 -8.71
C VAL A 111 24.41 -5.07 -8.82
N LYS A 112 24.14 -4.57 -10.03
CA LYS A 112 23.71 -3.18 -10.25
C LYS A 112 22.29 -2.87 -9.76
N MET A 113 21.40 -3.86 -9.77
CA MET A 113 20.01 -3.65 -9.38
C MET A 113 19.80 -3.75 -7.87
N LEU A 114 20.61 -4.55 -7.17
CA LEU A 114 20.49 -4.80 -5.73
C LEU A 114 21.53 -4.06 -4.87
N GLY A 115 22.62 -3.60 -5.46
CA GLY A 115 23.66 -2.79 -4.81
C GLY A 115 23.42 -1.29 -4.95
#